data_AF-A0A939ZMJ0-F1
#
_entry.id   AF-A0A939ZMJ0-F1
#
_cell.length_a   1.000
_cell.length_b   1.000
_cell.length_c   1.000
_cell.angle_alpha   90.00
_cell.angle_beta   90.00
_cell.angle_gamma   90.00
#
_symmetry.space_group_name_H-M   'P 1'
#
loop_
_entity.id
_entity.type
_entity.pdbx_description
1 polymer ?
#
loop_
_entity_poly.entity_id
_entity_poly.type
_entity_poly.pdbx_seq_one_letter_code
_entity_poly.pdbx_strand_id
1 'polypeptide(L)'
;LHTFGQSANRGACLQVCRRGYEVTDLETGNQLNIDHEYIMSPKDLCTIEFMDKMVAAGVKVFKIEGRARSAEYVRRCSECYRAAADAVQAGSFTPELAASLKERLAEVFNRGFWDGYYQGARLGEWSSVYGSQASMRKVYLGKVTNWFDRLGVAEIKVETRDLHRGETLMAIGATTGEVEFLADDIRLETEPVELIPQGSLCSVKVDGKDIARLHRGDKIFLWKEV
;
A
#
# COMPACT_ATOMS: atom_id res chain seq x y z
N LEU A 1 -13.40 18.43 14.69
CA LEU A 1 -13.85 19.15 15.89
C LEU A 1 -15.19 19.86 15.63
N HIS A 2 -15.33 20.65 14.57
CA HIS A 2 -16.53 21.48 14.37
C HIS A 2 -17.78 20.74 13.85
N THR A 3 -17.68 19.79 12.91
CA THR A 3 -18.88 19.15 12.33
C THR A 3 -19.45 18.00 13.16
N PHE A 4 -18.58 17.17 13.75
CA PHE A 4 -18.99 15.93 14.44
C PHE A 4 -18.39 15.79 15.85
N GLY A 5 -17.75 16.83 16.39
CA GLY A 5 -17.03 16.73 17.67
C GLY A 5 -15.78 15.82 17.66
N GLN A 6 -15.48 15.14 16.55
CA GLN A 6 -14.36 14.21 16.45
C GLN A 6 -13.07 14.87 15.92
N SER A 7 -11.91 14.46 16.46
CA SER A 7 -10.60 14.99 16.05
C SER A 7 -9.86 14.02 15.12
N ALA A 8 -9.60 14.45 13.89
CA ALA A 8 -8.81 13.68 12.92
C ALA A 8 -7.39 13.40 13.41
N ASN A 9 -6.76 14.37 14.11
CA ASN A 9 -5.41 14.23 14.68
C ASN A 9 -5.32 13.15 15.77
N ARG A 10 -6.45 12.73 16.35
CA ARG A 10 -6.54 11.66 17.37
C ARG A 10 -7.04 10.32 16.80
N GLY A 11 -7.11 10.18 15.48
CA GLY A 11 -7.56 8.95 14.82
C GLY A 11 -9.08 8.79 14.74
N ALA A 12 -9.86 9.78 15.16
CA ALA A 12 -11.32 9.76 15.10
C ALA A 12 -11.87 10.44 13.81
N CYS A 13 -11.10 10.42 12.72
CA CYS A 13 -11.50 11.10 11.48
C CYS A 13 -12.72 10.41 10.86
N LEU A 14 -13.84 11.14 10.71
CA LEU A 14 -15.06 10.67 10.03
C LEU A 14 -15.09 11.00 8.53
N GLN A 15 -13.93 11.38 7.96
CA GLN A 15 -13.70 11.55 6.53
C GLN A 15 -14.71 12.47 5.82
N VAL A 16 -15.05 13.60 6.47
CA VAL A 16 -15.98 14.62 5.96
C VAL A 16 -15.52 15.15 4.60
N CYS A 17 -14.22 15.41 4.45
CA CYS A 17 -13.59 15.81 3.19
C CYS A 17 -13.69 14.75 2.06
N ARG A 18 -14.23 13.56 2.31
CA ARG A 18 -14.40 12.50 1.31
C ARG A 18 -15.85 12.26 0.90
N ARG A 19 -16.80 13.03 1.43
CA ARG A 19 -18.21 12.87 1.09
C ARG A 19 -18.55 13.65 -0.19
N GLY A 20 -19.66 13.27 -0.83
CA GLY A 20 -20.30 14.08 -1.86
C GLY A 20 -20.99 15.29 -1.22
N TYR A 21 -20.94 16.43 -1.89
CA TYR A 21 -21.57 17.68 -1.47
C TYR A 21 -22.28 18.34 -2.64
N GLU A 22 -23.48 18.84 -2.37
CA GLU A 22 -24.09 19.90 -3.17
C GLU A 22 -23.61 21.24 -2.62
N VAL A 23 -23.22 22.15 -3.52
CA VAL A 23 -22.77 23.49 -3.14
C VAL A 23 -23.86 24.49 -3.50
N THR A 24 -24.39 25.16 -2.49
CA THR A 24 -25.42 26.20 -2.64
C THR A 24 -24.81 27.56 -2.31
N ASP A 25 -24.95 28.51 -3.22
CA ASP A 25 -24.70 29.92 -2.94
C ASP A 25 -25.74 30.42 -1.93
N LEU A 26 -25.26 30.95 -0.80
CA LEU A 26 -26.11 31.40 0.29
C LEU A 26 -26.85 32.71 -0.02
N GLU A 27 -26.36 33.52 -0.95
CA GLU A 27 -27.00 34.80 -1.31
C GLU A 27 -28.11 34.60 -2.34
N THR A 28 -27.87 33.75 -3.34
CA THR A 28 -28.82 33.54 -4.45
C THR A 28 -29.66 32.27 -4.31
N GLY A 29 -29.23 31.31 -3.47
CA GLY A 29 -29.85 29.99 -3.36
C GLY A 29 -29.54 29.05 -4.54
N ASN A 30 -28.74 29.50 -5.51
CA ASN A 30 -28.39 28.70 -6.67
C ASN A 30 -27.44 27.56 -6.28
N GLN A 31 -27.70 26.37 -6.81
CA GLN A 31 -26.77 25.24 -6.73
C GLN A 31 -25.75 25.33 -7.85
N LEU A 32 -24.46 25.19 -7.51
CA LEU A 32 -23.40 25.08 -8.49
C LEU A 32 -23.39 23.66 -9.06
N ASN A 33 -23.52 23.54 -10.38
CA ASN A 33 -23.28 22.27 -11.07
C ASN A 33 -21.77 22.06 -11.17
N ILE A 34 -21.23 21.24 -10.25
CA ILE A 34 -19.80 20.93 -10.18
C ILE A 34 -19.59 19.56 -10.82
N ASP A 35 -18.63 19.46 -11.74
CA ASP A 35 -18.32 18.22 -12.49
C ASP A 35 -18.07 16.99 -11.60
N HIS A 36 -17.75 17.18 -10.30
CA HIS A 36 -17.61 16.13 -9.29
C HIS A 36 -18.16 16.57 -7.92
N GLU A 37 -18.93 15.68 -7.26
CA GLU A 37 -19.50 15.92 -5.92
C GLU A 37 -18.44 15.95 -4.78
N TYR A 38 -17.22 15.48 -5.04
CA TYR A 38 -16.14 15.33 -4.04
C TYR A 38 -15.24 16.57 -3.91
N ILE A 39 -15.85 17.74 -3.73
CA ILE A 39 -15.19 19.06 -3.77
C ILE A 39 -14.06 19.27 -2.74
N MET A 40 -14.07 18.52 -1.63
CA MET A 40 -13.07 18.63 -0.56
C MET A 40 -12.08 17.46 -0.57
N SER A 41 -12.08 16.65 -1.63
CA SER A 41 -11.37 15.38 -1.67
C SER A 41 -10.14 15.38 -2.59
N PRO A 42 -9.01 15.96 -2.14
CA PRO A 42 -7.81 15.98 -2.95
C PRO A 42 -7.30 14.55 -3.18
N LYS A 43 -6.60 14.38 -4.31
CA LYS A 43 -5.71 13.25 -4.55
C LYS A 43 -4.56 13.23 -3.53
N ASP A 44 -3.87 12.10 -3.41
CA ASP A 44 -2.76 11.97 -2.48
C ASP A 44 -1.52 12.73 -3.00
N LEU A 45 -0.89 13.52 -2.12
CA LEU A 45 0.36 14.21 -2.44
C LEU A 45 1.47 13.19 -2.72
N CYS A 46 2.06 13.24 -3.91
CA CYS A 46 3.20 12.42 -4.28
C CYS A 46 4.29 13.31 -4.88
N THR A 47 5.50 13.25 -4.32
CA THR A 47 6.64 14.07 -4.76
C THR A 47 7.76 13.23 -5.37
N ILE A 48 7.52 11.92 -5.56
CA ILE A 48 8.56 10.97 -5.91
C ILE A 48 9.19 11.25 -7.28
N GLU A 49 8.43 11.83 -8.20
CA GLU A 49 8.88 12.17 -9.57
C GLU A 49 9.84 13.37 -9.63
N PHE A 50 9.91 14.16 -8.56
CA PHE A 50 10.76 15.35 -8.49
C PHE A 50 11.53 15.41 -7.15
N MET A 51 11.91 14.24 -6.65
CA MET A 51 12.70 14.08 -5.43
C MET A 51 14.02 14.87 -5.49
N ASP A 52 14.68 14.87 -6.65
CA ASP A 52 15.89 15.63 -6.94
C ASP A 52 15.69 17.13 -6.68
N LYS A 53 14.58 17.70 -7.16
CA LYS A 53 14.24 19.12 -6.95
C LYS A 53 13.96 19.42 -5.48
N MET A 54 13.28 18.53 -4.77
CA MET A 54 13.01 18.68 -3.34
C MET A 54 14.32 18.72 -2.53
N VAL A 55 15.24 17.79 -2.81
CA VAL A 55 16.56 17.75 -2.18
C VAL A 55 17.39 18.99 -2.51
N ALA A 56 17.39 19.41 -3.78
CA ALA A 56 18.10 20.62 -4.24
C ALA A 56 17.55 21.91 -3.59
N ALA A 57 16.25 21.96 -3.31
CA ALA A 57 15.61 23.08 -2.59
C ALA A 57 15.99 23.13 -1.08
N GLY A 58 16.80 22.19 -0.60
CA GLY A 58 17.30 22.16 0.77
C GLY A 58 16.44 21.34 1.74
N VAL A 59 15.43 20.61 1.26
CA VAL A 59 14.63 19.70 2.09
C VAL A 59 15.52 18.60 2.66
N LYS A 60 15.49 18.43 3.99
CA LYS A 60 16.29 17.42 4.71
C LYS A 60 15.48 16.28 5.30
N VAL A 61 14.18 16.50 5.52
CA VAL A 61 13.29 15.53 6.16
C VAL A 61 12.05 15.34 5.30
N PHE A 62 11.89 14.12 4.80
CA PHE A 62 10.69 13.68 4.11
C PHE A 62 9.83 12.89 5.08
N LYS A 63 8.59 13.35 5.30
CA LYS A 63 7.63 12.70 6.17
C LYS A 63 6.62 11.93 5.33
N ILE A 64 6.44 10.65 5.64
CA ILE A 64 5.42 9.79 5.03
C ILE A 64 4.25 9.66 6.03
N GLU A 65 3.02 9.89 5.58
CA GLU A 65 1.82 9.75 6.41
C GLU A 65 1.32 8.30 6.41
N GLY A 66 1.66 7.54 7.45
CA GLY A 66 1.29 6.13 7.61
C GLY A 66 0.20 5.85 8.65
N ARG A 67 -0.43 6.86 9.26
CA ARG A 67 -1.40 6.61 10.35
C ARG A 67 -2.61 5.82 9.84
N ALA A 68 -2.96 4.76 10.58
CA ALA A 68 -4.05 3.86 10.22
C ALA A 68 -3.92 3.32 8.77
N ARG A 69 -2.68 3.10 8.33
CA ARG A 69 -2.36 2.39 7.09
C ARG A 69 -1.89 0.99 7.42
N SER A 70 -2.02 0.12 6.42
CA SER A 70 -1.60 -1.27 6.52
C SER A 70 -0.08 -1.39 6.46
N ALA A 71 0.45 -2.54 6.88
CA ALA A 71 1.88 -2.79 6.94
C ALA A 71 2.52 -2.68 5.53
N GLU A 72 1.86 -3.25 4.52
CA GLU A 72 2.32 -3.20 3.13
C GLU A 72 2.41 -1.75 2.59
N TYR A 73 1.47 -0.87 2.98
CA TYR A 73 1.52 0.54 2.61
C TYR A 73 2.75 1.21 3.20
N VAL A 74 2.99 1.01 4.50
CA VAL A 74 4.12 1.65 5.20
C VAL A 74 5.44 1.18 4.62
N ARG A 75 5.60 -0.13 4.38
CA ARG A 75 6.81 -0.69 3.76
C ARG A 75 7.00 -0.11 2.36
N ARG A 76 5.99 -0.22 1.49
CA ARG A 76 6.10 0.19 0.09
C ARG A 76 6.43 1.68 -0.06
N CYS A 77 5.72 2.54 0.68
CA CYS A 77 6.01 3.97 0.66
C CYS A 77 7.43 4.27 1.17
N SER A 78 7.85 3.65 2.27
CA SER A 78 9.18 3.89 2.84
C SER A 78 10.30 3.42 1.91
N GLU A 79 10.18 2.23 1.33
CA GLU A 79 11.13 1.69 0.37
C GLU A 79 11.27 2.56 -0.88
N CYS A 80 10.14 2.97 -1.49
CA CYS A 80 10.18 3.75 -2.72
C CYS A 80 10.81 5.14 -2.48
N TYR A 81 10.42 5.82 -1.40
CA TYR A 81 11.00 7.12 -1.06
C TYR A 81 12.47 7.03 -0.63
N ARG A 82 12.88 5.94 0.04
CA ARG A 82 14.28 5.68 0.37
C ARG A 82 15.10 5.45 -0.90
N ALA A 83 14.62 4.61 -1.81
CA ALA A 83 15.28 4.34 -3.09
C ALA A 83 15.43 5.62 -3.93
N ALA A 84 14.38 6.46 -4.00
CA ALA A 84 14.47 7.76 -4.68
C ALA A 84 15.54 8.66 -4.04
N ALA A 85 15.55 8.80 -2.71
CA ALA A 85 16.52 9.63 -2.00
C ALA A 85 17.96 9.12 -2.16
N ASP A 86 18.18 7.79 -2.11
CA ASP A 86 19.49 7.17 -2.36
C ASP A 86 19.97 7.42 -3.79
N ALA A 87 19.07 7.27 -4.77
CA ALA A 87 19.41 7.53 -6.17
C ALA A 87 19.76 9.01 -6.41
N VAL A 88 19.07 9.95 -5.76
CA VAL A 88 19.41 11.38 -5.84
C VAL A 88 20.80 11.63 -5.24
N GLN A 89 21.09 11.05 -4.08
CA GLN A 89 22.39 11.19 -3.44
C GLN A 89 23.53 10.58 -4.27
N ALA A 90 23.26 9.45 -4.95
CA ALA A 90 24.23 8.77 -5.82
C ALA A 90 24.38 9.40 -7.21
N GLY A 91 23.55 10.39 -7.57
CA GLY A 91 23.52 10.98 -8.91
C GLY A 91 22.94 10.06 -9.98
N SER A 92 22.18 9.03 -9.58
CA SER A 92 21.58 8.02 -10.47
C SER A 92 20.05 8.15 -10.56
N PHE A 93 19.48 9.25 -10.07
CA PHE A 93 18.04 9.51 -10.17
C PHE A 93 17.67 9.95 -11.58
N THR A 94 16.77 9.21 -12.22
CA THR A 94 16.29 9.50 -13.58
C THR A 94 14.76 9.51 -13.63
N PRO A 95 14.15 10.14 -14.65
CA PRO A 95 12.70 10.11 -14.84
C PRO A 95 12.13 8.69 -14.93
N GLU A 96 12.86 7.74 -15.53
CA GLU A 96 12.43 6.35 -15.68
C GLU A 96 12.39 5.63 -14.33
N LEU A 97 13.42 5.84 -13.49
CA LEU A 97 13.40 5.34 -12.12
C LEU A 97 12.23 5.94 -11.36
N ALA A 98 12.01 7.25 -11.46
CA ALA A 98 10.94 7.93 -10.74
C ALA A 98 9.54 7.43 -11.15
N ALA A 99 9.32 7.18 -12.45
CA ALA A 99 8.10 6.58 -12.97
C ALA A 99 7.88 5.16 -12.43
N SER A 100 8.91 4.30 -12.47
CA SER A 100 8.80 2.93 -11.93
C SER A 100 8.51 2.91 -10.42
N LEU A 101 9.06 3.86 -9.66
CA LEU A 101 8.76 4.00 -8.24
C LEU A 101 7.32 4.48 -8.01
N LYS A 102 6.80 5.37 -8.85
CA LYS A 102 5.40 5.82 -8.79
C LYS A 102 4.43 4.69 -9.13
N GLU A 103 4.76 3.84 -10.11
CA GLU A 103 3.99 2.62 -10.40
C GLU A 103 3.96 1.68 -9.19
N ARG A 104 5.11 1.45 -8.55
CA ARG A 104 5.20 0.66 -7.31
C ARG A 104 4.40 1.24 -6.15
N LEU A 105 4.28 2.57 -6.06
CA LEU A 105 3.41 3.25 -5.09
C LEU A 105 1.91 3.07 -5.42
N ALA A 106 1.56 2.94 -6.70
CA ALA A 106 0.17 2.74 -7.13
C ALA A 106 -0.39 1.36 -6.72
N GLU A 107 0.49 0.39 -6.42
CA GLU A 107 0.09 -0.94 -5.92
C GLU A 107 -0.53 -0.90 -4.52
N VAL A 108 -0.19 0.09 -3.70
CA VAL A 108 -0.76 0.24 -2.35
C VAL A 108 -1.85 1.30 -2.31
N PHE A 109 -2.63 1.33 -1.23
CA PHE A 109 -3.78 2.24 -1.08
C PHE A 109 -3.43 3.68 -1.49
N ASN A 110 -4.12 4.21 -2.49
CA ASN A 110 -3.99 5.61 -2.92
C ASN A 110 -5.32 6.08 -3.51
N ARG A 111 -5.49 7.40 -3.66
CA ARG A 111 -6.67 8.02 -4.28
C ARG A 111 -6.30 8.80 -5.54
N GLY A 112 -5.36 8.25 -6.30
CA GLY A 112 -4.64 8.97 -7.33
C GLY A 112 -3.55 9.86 -6.73
N PHE A 113 -2.56 10.19 -7.57
CA PHE A 113 -1.44 11.03 -7.17
C PHE A 113 -1.59 12.45 -7.70
N TRP A 114 -1.12 13.39 -6.91
CA TRP A 114 -1.00 14.78 -7.30
C TRP A 114 0.32 15.35 -6.76
N ASP A 115 0.96 16.17 -7.58
CA ASP A 115 2.22 16.83 -7.24
C ASP A 115 2.03 17.96 -6.20
N GLY A 116 0.81 18.20 -5.73
CA GLY A 116 0.48 19.32 -4.87
C GLY A 116 0.59 20.66 -5.61
N TYR A 117 0.74 21.74 -4.84
CA TYR A 117 1.02 23.07 -5.39
C TYR A 117 2.50 23.30 -5.75
N TYR A 118 3.29 22.23 -5.78
CA TYR A 118 4.69 22.32 -6.19
C TYR A 118 4.78 22.59 -7.70
N GLN A 119 5.93 23.12 -8.14
CA GLN A 119 6.24 23.33 -9.56
C GLN A 119 5.27 24.25 -10.32
N GLY A 120 4.54 25.14 -9.63
CA GLY A 120 3.59 26.05 -10.27
C GLY A 120 2.30 25.37 -10.73
N ALA A 121 1.99 24.19 -10.18
CA ALA A 121 0.75 23.49 -10.45
C ALA A 121 -0.47 24.37 -10.13
N ARG A 122 -1.45 24.37 -11.03
CA ARG A 122 -2.70 25.10 -10.88
C ARG A 122 -3.59 24.44 -9.82
N LEU A 123 -4.56 25.20 -9.32
CA LEU A 123 -5.55 24.71 -8.37
C LEU A 123 -6.30 23.48 -8.91
N GLY A 124 -6.27 22.39 -8.14
CA GLY A 124 -7.35 21.41 -8.12
C GLY A 124 -7.09 20.08 -8.82
N GLU A 125 -6.63 19.09 -8.05
CA GLU A 125 -6.64 17.68 -8.44
C GLU A 125 -7.40 16.87 -7.39
N TRP A 126 -8.62 16.47 -7.75
CA TRP A 126 -9.54 15.73 -6.89
C TRP A 126 -9.59 14.26 -7.28
N SER A 127 -9.75 13.39 -6.27
CA SER A 127 -10.02 11.99 -6.51
C SER A 127 -11.45 11.83 -7.02
N SER A 128 -11.62 11.12 -8.14
CA SER A 128 -12.95 10.75 -8.66
C SER A 128 -13.62 9.62 -7.87
N VAL A 129 -12.91 9.01 -6.92
CA VAL A 129 -13.41 7.90 -6.11
C VAL A 129 -13.40 8.20 -4.61
N TYR A 130 -14.39 7.64 -3.91
CA TYR A 130 -14.40 7.57 -2.45
C TYR A 130 -13.31 6.63 -1.90
N GLY A 131 -13.16 5.46 -2.54
CA GLY A 131 -12.31 4.36 -2.11
C GLY A 131 -10.86 4.42 -2.63
N SER A 132 -10.21 3.25 -2.71
CA SER A 132 -8.83 3.10 -3.18
C SER A 132 -8.78 2.95 -4.71
N GLN A 133 -7.80 3.59 -5.36
CA GLN A 133 -7.38 3.33 -6.75
C GLN A 133 -6.13 2.43 -6.80
N ALA A 134 -5.96 1.55 -5.81
CA ALA A 134 -4.80 0.66 -5.78
C ALA A 134 -4.94 -0.39 -6.89
N SER A 135 -3.86 -0.65 -7.63
CA SER A 135 -3.86 -1.68 -8.67
C SER A 135 -3.84 -3.10 -8.11
N MET A 136 -3.48 -3.25 -6.83
CA MET A 136 -3.37 -4.53 -6.14
C MET A 136 -4.30 -4.58 -4.92
N ARG A 137 -4.74 -5.79 -4.59
CA ARG A 137 -5.49 -6.09 -3.37
C ARG A 137 -4.94 -7.32 -2.68
N LYS A 138 -4.97 -7.29 -1.35
CA LYS A 138 -4.70 -8.47 -0.53
C LYS A 138 -5.98 -9.24 -0.23
N VAL A 139 -5.92 -10.57 -0.34
CA VAL A 139 -7.02 -11.46 0.02
C VAL A 139 -6.54 -12.51 1.00
N TYR A 140 -7.20 -12.59 2.16
CA TYR A 140 -6.80 -13.51 3.22
C TYR A 140 -6.84 -14.96 2.71
N LEU A 141 -5.74 -15.69 2.93
CA LEU A 141 -5.56 -17.08 2.52
C LEU A 141 -5.56 -18.02 3.73
N GLY A 142 -4.86 -17.62 4.80
CA GLY A 142 -4.65 -18.48 5.95
C GLY A 142 -3.63 -17.91 6.94
N LYS A 143 -2.96 -18.78 7.69
CA LYS A 143 -2.01 -18.35 8.73
C LYS A 143 -0.86 -19.32 8.90
N VAL A 144 0.27 -18.78 9.38
CA VAL A 144 1.46 -19.56 9.73
C VAL A 144 1.20 -20.35 11.01
N THR A 145 1.41 -21.66 10.95
CA THR A 145 1.34 -22.57 12.11
C THR A 145 2.72 -22.83 12.70
N ASN A 146 3.75 -22.88 11.85
CA ASN A 146 5.14 -23.10 12.25
C ASN A 146 6.14 -22.48 11.27
N TRP A 147 7.39 -22.31 11.72
CA TRP A 147 8.50 -21.82 10.92
C TRP A 147 9.74 -22.68 11.16
N PHE A 148 10.36 -23.16 10.08
CA PHE A 148 11.55 -24.00 10.11
C PHE A 148 12.79 -23.18 9.74
N ASP A 149 13.46 -22.62 10.75
CA ASP A 149 14.57 -21.66 10.59
C ASP A 149 15.67 -22.12 9.62
N ARG A 150 16.15 -23.36 9.76
CA ARG A 150 17.24 -23.90 8.91
C ARG A 150 16.85 -24.05 7.45
N LEU A 151 15.56 -24.30 7.20
CA LEU A 151 15.04 -24.56 5.86
C LEU A 151 14.46 -23.30 5.23
N GLY A 152 14.18 -22.23 6.00
CA GLY A 152 13.45 -21.06 5.52
C GLY A 152 12.05 -21.43 5.01
N VAL A 153 11.39 -22.38 5.66
CA VAL A 153 10.08 -22.91 5.26
C VAL A 153 9.04 -22.52 6.28
N ALA A 154 7.91 -22.01 5.80
CA ALA A 154 6.73 -21.74 6.61
C ALA A 154 5.74 -22.89 6.47
N GLU A 155 5.23 -23.39 7.60
CA GLU A 155 4.05 -24.23 7.62
C GLU A 155 2.82 -23.33 7.68
N ILE A 156 1.92 -23.47 6.71
CA ILE A 156 0.76 -22.60 6.52
C ILE A 156 -0.50 -23.45 6.56
N LYS A 157 -1.46 -23.05 7.40
CA LYS A 157 -2.83 -23.56 7.33
C LYS A 157 -3.61 -22.72 6.32
N VAL A 158 -4.02 -23.33 5.23
CA VAL A 158 -4.84 -22.71 4.19
C VAL A 158 -6.31 -22.75 4.61
N GLU A 159 -6.96 -21.58 4.72
CA GLU A 159 -8.28 -21.47 5.36
C GLU A 159 -9.41 -21.05 4.40
N THR A 160 -9.13 -20.20 3.40
CA THR A 160 -10.22 -19.55 2.63
C THR A 160 -10.40 -20.04 1.20
N ARG A 161 -9.34 -20.50 0.54
CA ARG A 161 -9.36 -20.98 -0.84
C ARG A 161 -8.11 -21.81 -1.15
N ASP A 162 -8.11 -22.46 -2.30
CA ASP A 162 -6.95 -23.17 -2.81
C ASP A 162 -5.80 -22.19 -3.11
N LEU A 163 -4.57 -22.67 -2.86
CA LEU A 163 -3.31 -22.00 -3.16
C LEU A 163 -2.67 -22.70 -4.36
N HIS A 164 -2.32 -21.92 -5.39
CA HIS A 164 -1.60 -22.42 -6.56
C HIS A 164 -0.13 -22.04 -6.49
N ARG A 165 0.70 -22.90 -7.09
CA ARG A 165 2.12 -22.60 -7.27
C ARG A 165 2.29 -21.35 -8.13
N GLY A 166 3.26 -20.50 -7.77
CA GLY A 166 3.58 -19.25 -8.47
C GLY A 166 2.71 -18.06 -8.09
N GLU A 167 1.77 -18.20 -7.15
CA GLU A 167 1.05 -17.05 -6.60
C GLU A 167 1.94 -16.21 -5.66
N THR A 168 1.81 -14.89 -5.71
CA THR A 168 2.49 -13.98 -4.77
C THR A 168 1.77 -13.95 -3.43
N LEU A 169 2.48 -14.26 -2.37
CA LEU A 169 2.00 -14.27 -1.00
C LEU A 169 2.59 -13.13 -0.18
N MET A 170 1.82 -12.72 0.82
CA MET A 170 2.17 -11.68 1.77
C MET A 170 1.88 -12.16 3.19
N ALA A 171 2.92 -12.32 4.00
CA ALA A 171 2.82 -12.60 5.42
C ALA A 171 2.81 -11.30 6.24
N ILE A 172 1.84 -11.15 7.14
CA ILE A 172 1.70 -9.97 8.00
C ILE A 172 1.60 -10.42 9.45
N GLY A 173 2.52 -9.91 10.27
CA GLY A 173 2.64 -10.22 11.70
C GLY A 173 2.93 -8.97 12.52
N ALA A 174 2.58 -8.99 13.82
CA ALA A 174 2.83 -7.84 14.69
C ALA A 174 4.34 -7.57 14.88
N THR A 175 5.15 -8.63 14.94
CA THR A 175 6.62 -8.55 15.05
C THR A 175 7.31 -8.70 13.69
N THR A 176 6.69 -9.45 12.78
CA THR A 176 7.20 -9.72 11.43
C THR A 176 7.08 -8.51 10.52
N GLY A 177 6.09 -7.63 10.77
CA GLY A 177 5.75 -6.54 9.86
C GLY A 177 5.05 -7.09 8.63
N GLU A 178 5.70 -6.98 7.47
CA GLU A 178 5.19 -7.51 6.20
C GLU A 178 6.32 -8.13 5.38
N VAL A 179 6.07 -9.32 4.86
CA VAL A 179 7.01 -10.10 4.05
C VAL A 179 6.29 -10.62 2.82
N GLU A 180 6.74 -10.19 1.65
CA GLU A 180 6.24 -10.61 0.34
C GLU A 180 7.16 -11.70 -0.20
N PHE A 181 6.59 -12.80 -0.70
CA PHE A 181 7.34 -13.92 -1.26
C PHE A 181 6.51 -14.68 -2.30
N LEU A 182 7.19 -15.35 -3.21
CA LEU A 182 6.58 -16.17 -4.25
C LEU A 182 6.34 -17.60 -3.73
N ALA A 183 5.13 -18.13 -3.92
CA ALA A 183 4.80 -19.51 -3.57
C ALA A 183 5.29 -20.51 -4.64
N ASP A 184 6.60 -20.55 -4.86
CA ASP A 184 7.18 -21.31 -5.98
C ASP A 184 7.56 -22.76 -5.63
N ASP A 185 7.85 -23.04 -4.35
CA ASP A 185 7.97 -24.41 -3.80
C ASP A 185 6.92 -24.57 -2.70
N ILE A 186 5.78 -25.15 -3.08
CA ILE A 186 4.68 -25.53 -2.20
C ILE A 186 4.59 -27.05 -2.09
N ARG A 187 4.41 -27.53 -0.87
CA ARG A 187 4.40 -28.97 -0.57
C ARG A 187 3.21 -29.36 0.29
N LEU A 188 2.58 -30.48 -0.06
CA LEU A 188 1.56 -31.16 0.73
C LEU A 188 2.15 -32.50 1.20
N GLU A 189 2.11 -32.75 2.50
CA GLU A 189 2.70 -33.98 3.08
C GLU A 189 4.15 -34.24 2.60
N THR A 190 4.95 -33.17 2.47
CA THR A 190 6.35 -33.14 1.98
C THR A 190 6.57 -33.30 0.47
N GLU A 191 5.55 -33.68 -0.27
CA GLU A 191 5.60 -33.79 -1.73
C GLU A 191 5.32 -32.44 -2.41
N PRO A 192 6.14 -32.03 -3.40
CA PRO A 192 5.86 -30.86 -4.23
C PRO A 192 4.55 -31.03 -5.02
N VAL A 193 3.72 -30.00 -5.01
CA VAL A 193 2.43 -30.01 -5.73
C VAL A 193 2.19 -28.68 -6.42
N GLU A 194 1.30 -28.68 -7.42
CA GLU A 194 0.88 -27.46 -8.13
C GLU A 194 -0.29 -26.75 -7.45
N LEU A 195 -1.01 -27.45 -6.56
CA LEU A 195 -2.21 -26.97 -5.88
C LEU A 195 -2.29 -27.51 -4.46
N ILE A 196 -2.55 -26.62 -3.50
CA ILE A 196 -2.88 -26.95 -2.12
C ILE A 196 -4.38 -26.70 -1.90
N PRO A 197 -5.19 -27.74 -1.59
CA PRO A 197 -6.62 -27.58 -1.35
C PRO A 197 -6.90 -26.77 -0.08
N GLN A 198 -8.00 -26.00 -0.09
CA GLN A 198 -8.51 -25.32 1.09
C GLN A 198 -8.69 -26.28 2.28
N GLY A 199 -8.30 -25.82 3.46
CA GLY A 199 -8.38 -26.59 4.71
C GLY A 199 -7.12 -27.39 5.01
N SER A 200 -6.21 -27.51 4.05
CA SER A 200 -4.98 -28.28 4.19
C SER A 200 -3.89 -27.51 4.97
N LEU A 201 -2.94 -28.28 5.49
CA LEU A 201 -1.69 -27.78 6.04
C LEU A 201 -0.60 -28.01 4.98
N CYS A 202 0.09 -26.96 4.57
CA CYS A 202 1.15 -27.04 3.58
C CYS A 202 2.45 -26.43 4.08
N SER A 203 3.54 -26.76 3.41
CA SER A 203 4.84 -26.13 3.60
C SER A 203 5.16 -25.28 2.38
N VAL A 204 5.58 -24.04 2.61
CA VAL A 204 5.98 -23.10 1.55
C VAL A 204 7.38 -22.58 1.84
N LYS A 205 8.27 -22.69 0.85
CA LYS A 205 9.60 -22.09 0.92
C LYS A 205 9.47 -20.58 0.79
N VAL A 206 10.10 -19.84 1.71
CA VAL A 206 10.14 -18.37 1.69
C VAL A 206 11.54 -17.94 1.29
N ASP A 207 11.70 -17.56 0.02
CA ASP A 207 12.96 -17.09 -0.54
C ASP A 207 13.07 -15.57 -0.44
N GLY A 208 14.16 -15.07 0.14
CA GLY A 208 14.43 -13.64 0.29
C GLY A 208 15.84 -13.37 0.83
N LYS A 209 16.49 -12.31 0.33
CA LYS A 209 17.86 -11.92 0.73
C LYS A 209 17.98 -11.53 2.22
N ASP A 210 16.87 -11.16 2.84
CA ASP A 210 16.72 -10.94 4.27
C ASP A 210 15.53 -11.78 4.73
N ILE A 211 15.76 -13.04 5.11
CA ILE A 211 14.70 -13.94 5.57
C ILE A 211 14.15 -13.40 6.88
N ALA A 212 13.14 -12.54 6.81
CA ALA A 212 12.33 -12.19 7.95
C ALA A 212 11.63 -13.47 8.41
N ARG A 213 12.06 -13.96 9.59
CA ARG A 213 11.45 -15.11 10.25
C ARG A 213 9.95 -14.88 10.35
N LEU A 214 9.17 -15.80 9.77
CA LEU A 214 7.72 -15.79 10.00
C LEU A 214 7.42 -16.37 11.38
N HIS A 215 6.40 -15.82 12.02
CA HIS A 215 5.99 -16.19 13.36
C HIS A 215 4.63 -16.90 13.33
N ARG A 216 4.43 -17.81 14.29
CA ARG A 216 3.15 -18.49 14.46
C ARG A 216 2.03 -17.47 14.67
N GLY A 217 0.97 -17.58 13.87
CA GLY A 217 -0.15 -16.65 13.89
C GLY A 217 -0.04 -15.51 12.89
N ASP A 218 1.09 -15.36 12.19
CA ASP A 218 1.19 -14.44 11.05
C ASP A 218 0.14 -14.79 10.01
N LYS A 219 -0.54 -13.76 9.51
CA LYS A 219 -1.60 -13.92 8.53
C LYS A 219 -1.00 -13.94 7.13
N ILE A 220 -1.42 -14.90 6.32
CA ILE A 220 -1.02 -15.04 4.94
C ILE A 220 -2.14 -14.50 4.04
N PHE A 221 -1.76 -13.67 3.08
CA PHE A 221 -2.64 -13.11 2.08
C PHE A 221 -2.09 -13.40 0.67
N LEU A 222 -3.00 -13.57 -0.30
CA LEU A 222 -2.67 -13.49 -1.71
C LEU A 222 -2.57 -12.01 -2.12
N TRP A 223 -1.50 -11.65 -2.82
CA TRP A 223 -1.30 -10.34 -3.43
C TRP A 223 -1.62 -10.42 -4.91
N LYS A 224 -2.70 -9.74 -5.35
CA LYS A 224 -3.24 -9.89 -6.70
C LYS A 224 -3.77 -8.60 -7.28
N GLU A 225 -3.70 -8.48 -8.60
CA GLU A 225 -4.25 -7.35 -9.37
C GLU A 225 -5.78 -7.22 -9.14
N VAL A 226 -6.24 -5.97 -9.16
CA VAL A 226 -7.63 -5.56 -8.96
C VAL A 226 -8.41 -5.62 -10.27
#